data_AF-A0A2I0K7M2-F1
#
_entry.id   AF-A0A2I0K7M2-F1
#
_cell.length_a   1.000
_cell.length_b   1.000
_cell.length_c   1.000
_cell.angle_alpha   90.00
_cell.angle_beta   90.00
_cell.angle_gamma   90.00
#
_symmetry.space_group_name_H-M   'P 1'
#
loop_
_entity.id
_entity.type
_entity.pdbx_description
1 polymer ?
#
loop_
_entity_poly.entity_id
_entity_poly.type
_entity_poly.pdbx_seq_one_letter_code
_entity_poly.pdbx_strand_id
1 'polypeptide(L)'
;MEQTKAVALVVGVTGMAGLSLVEALKKPEAPGGPWKVYGVARRARPSWLPACGFLDDYISLDATDSKDTHNKLAPISREVTHVFWVALQALDNEEQKTTINSTMLVNVLNVLVTSPSPGASALRHVNLQTGTQHYMGPLHELSALSSHLVPHDPPFQQHIWAATTDSAKNQAFNCTNGDFFTWKSMWKVLAKSLRVEFVPFEESGEFDFVGLMKDKGKVWDEIVEKHGLYKTKLDEISCSVALSTVLHFTFQHVSSMTKSREFGFFGFTDTFKSIPVWIDRLRKMKIIP
;
A
#
# COMPACT_ATOMS: atom_id res chain seq x y z
N MET A 1 -1.40 27.45 23.58
CA MET A 1 -1.91 27.46 22.18
C MET A 1 -2.74 26.20 22.01
N GLU A 2 -3.94 26.32 21.46
CA GLU A 2 -4.78 25.16 21.17
C GLU A 2 -4.12 24.35 20.04
N GLN A 3 -3.77 23.10 20.30
CA GLN A 3 -3.02 22.28 19.37
C GLN A 3 -3.93 21.91 18.20
N THR A 4 -3.72 22.51 17.02
CA THR A 4 -4.55 22.28 15.84
C THR A 4 -4.58 20.79 15.52
N LYS A 5 -5.74 20.15 15.73
CA LYS A 5 -5.93 18.71 15.62
C LYS A 5 -5.53 18.21 14.23
N ALA A 6 -4.66 17.21 14.17
CA ALA A 6 -4.25 16.63 12.90
C ALA A 6 -5.39 15.79 12.31
N VAL A 7 -5.64 15.99 11.01
CA VAL A 7 -6.73 15.36 10.26
C VAL A 7 -6.14 14.75 9.00
N ALA A 8 -6.18 13.43 8.92
CA ALA A 8 -5.67 12.63 7.83
C ALA A 8 -6.79 12.27 6.84
N LEU A 9 -6.54 12.42 5.55
CA LEU A 9 -7.31 11.81 4.47
C LEU A 9 -6.49 10.68 3.85
N VAL A 10 -6.87 9.42 4.13
CA VAL A 10 -6.18 8.23 3.61
C VAL A 10 -6.89 7.77 2.34
N VAL A 11 -6.31 8.07 1.17
CA VAL A 11 -6.86 7.69 -0.13
C VAL A 11 -6.32 6.33 -0.53
N GLY A 12 -7.19 5.34 -0.66
CA GLY A 12 -6.82 3.92 -0.78
C GLY A 12 -6.90 3.16 0.54
N VAL A 13 -7.81 3.56 1.45
CA VAL A 13 -7.88 3.03 2.83
C VAL A 13 -8.09 1.51 2.91
N THR A 14 -8.73 0.90 1.91
CA THR A 14 -8.94 -0.55 1.83
C THR A 14 -7.75 -1.32 1.25
N GLY A 15 -6.68 -0.64 0.84
CA GLY A 15 -5.43 -1.25 0.37
C GLY A 15 -4.51 -1.65 1.52
N MET A 16 -3.50 -2.48 1.22
CA MET A 16 -2.56 -3.03 2.22
C MET A 16 -1.85 -1.93 3.05
N ALA A 17 -1.36 -0.88 2.38
CA ALA A 17 -0.73 0.26 3.02
C ALA A 17 -1.75 1.12 3.78
N GLY A 18 -2.93 1.38 3.18
CA GLY A 18 -4.00 2.19 3.78
C GLY A 18 -4.48 1.65 5.13
N LEU A 19 -4.76 0.35 5.22
CA LEU A 19 -5.19 -0.30 6.46
C LEU A 19 -4.13 -0.15 7.57
N SER A 20 -2.87 -0.44 7.24
CA SER A 20 -1.73 -0.37 8.17
C SER A 20 -1.42 1.07 8.60
N LEU A 21 -1.63 2.04 7.71
CA LEU A 21 -1.43 3.45 7.99
C LEU A 21 -2.50 4.00 8.95
N VAL A 22 -3.76 3.61 8.80
CA VAL A 22 -4.83 3.98 9.75
C VAL A 22 -4.53 3.43 11.14
N GLU A 23 -4.11 2.16 11.24
CA GLU A 23 -3.68 1.57 12.53
C GLU A 23 -2.51 2.33 13.16
N ALA A 24 -1.56 2.79 12.35
CA ALA A 24 -0.41 3.56 12.83
C ALA A 24 -0.82 4.99 13.27
N LEU A 25 -1.71 5.67 12.53
CA LEU A 25 -2.24 7.00 12.87
C LEU A 25 -3.14 6.99 14.13
N LYS A 26 -3.83 5.87 14.39
CA LYS A 26 -4.73 5.72 15.55
C LYS A 26 -4.03 5.33 16.86
N LYS A 27 -2.72 5.08 16.86
CA LYS A 27 -1.96 4.85 18.09
C LYS A 27 -1.85 6.14 18.93
N PRO A 28 -1.95 6.08 20.27
CA PRO A 28 -1.74 7.25 21.13
C PRO A 28 -0.37 7.91 20.93
N GLU A 29 0.64 7.11 20.58
CA GLU A 29 2.04 7.53 20.39
C GLU A 29 2.32 8.03 18.96
N ALA A 30 1.32 8.09 18.07
CA ALA A 30 1.49 8.53 16.70
C ALA A 30 1.96 9.99 16.63
N PRO A 31 3.11 10.30 15.99
CA PRO A 31 3.54 11.69 15.80
C PRO A 31 2.45 12.55 15.17
N GLY A 32 2.29 13.78 15.65
CA GLY A 32 1.21 14.69 15.23
C GLY A 32 -0.19 14.34 15.76
N GLY A 33 -0.34 13.23 16.50
CA GLY A 33 -1.63 12.81 17.07
C GLY A 33 -2.15 13.70 18.20
N PRO A 34 -3.41 13.50 18.64
CA PRO A 34 -4.33 12.46 18.20
C PRO A 34 -4.98 12.75 16.83
N TRP A 35 -4.93 11.77 15.93
CA TRP A 35 -5.41 11.91 14.55
C TRP A 35 -6.92 11.66 14.40
N LYS A 36 -7.61 12.63 13.78
CA LYS A 36 -8.88 12.39 13.07
C LYS A 36 -8.53 11.76 11.71
N VAL A 37 -9.22 10.70 11.30
CA VAL A 37 -8.87 9.92 10.10
C VAL A 37 -10.10 9.65 9.25
N TYR A 38 -10.08 10.22 8.04
CA TYR A 38 -11.01 9.96 6.96
C TYR A 38 -10.45 8.88 6.04
N GLY A 39 -11.18 7.79 5.86
CA GLY A 39 -10.81 6.72 4.94
C GLY A 39 -11.54 6.86 3.60
N VAL A 40 -10.80 6.93 2.49
CA VAL A 40 -11.38 7.02 1.14
C VAL A 40 -11.09 5.76 0.33
N ALA A 41 -12.12 5.22 -0.32
CA ALA A 41 -12.01 4.16 -1.33
C ALA A 41 -13.21 4.25 -2.31
N ARG A 42 -13.12 3.56 -3.46
CA ARG A 42 -14.20 3.57 -4.47
C ARG A 42 -15.39 2.67 -4.10
N ARG A 43 -15.11 1.50 -3.55
CA ARG A 43 -16.13 0.50 -3.16
C ARG A 43 -16.80 0.92 -1.84
N ALA A 44 -18.02 0.45 -1.60
CA ALA A 44 -18.67 0.57 -0.30
C ALA A 44 -17.82 -0.07 0.81
N ARG A 45 -17.99 0.40 2.06
CA ARG A 45 -17.21 -0.07 3.21
C ARG A 45 -17.33 -1.61 3.36
N PRO A 46 -16.25 -2.38 3.22
CA PRO A 46 -16.32 -3.82 3.35
C PRO A 46 -16.51 -4.20 4.82
N SER A 47 -17.25 -5.29 5.09
CA SER A 47 -17.57 -5.72 6.46
C SER A 47 -16.37 -6.28 7.23
N TRP A 48 -15.25 -6.57 6.57
CA TRP A 48 -13.97 -6.88 7.22
C TRP A 48 -13.24 -5.64 7.76
N LEU A 49 -13.61 -4.42 7.34
CA LEU A 49 -12.95 -3.20 7.82
C LEU A 49 -13.39 -2.92 9.27
N PRO A 50 -12.47 -2.83 10.25
CA PRO A 50 -12.83 -2.72 11.67
C PRO A 50 -13.83 -1.58 11.92
N ALA A 51 -14.88 -1.84 12.69
CA ALA A 51 -16.05 -0.96 12.75
C ALA A 51 -15.83 0.29 13.63
N CYS A 52 -15.77 0.11 14.96
CA CYS A 52 -15.72 1.20 15.93
C CYS A 52 -14.28 1.73 16.12
N GLY A 53 -14.13 3.05 16.20
CA GLY A 53 -12.86 3.74 16.52
C GLY A 53 -11.78 3.73 15.42
N PHE A 54 -11.89 2.85 14.42
CA PHE A 54 -10.89 2.67 13.37
C PHE A 54 -10.77 3.89 12.45
N LEU A 55 -11.90 4.43 12.00
CA LEU A 55 -12.01 5.64 11.22
C LEU A 55 -13.01 6.57 11.90
N ASP A 56 -12.82 7.89 11.75
CA ASP A 56 -13.83 8.87 12.12
C ASP A 56 -14.96 8.89 11.08
N ASP A 57 -14.64 8.65 9.80
CA ASP A 57 -15.61 8.43 8.73
C ASP A 57 -15.01 7.62 7.55
N TYR A 58 -15.88 6.98 6.75
CA TYR A 58 -15.54 6.26 5.53
C TYR A 58 -16.28 6.85 4.33
N ILE A 59 -15.54 7.40 3.38
CA ILE A 59 -16.08 8.10 2.22
C ILE A 59 -15.88 7.24 0.97
N SER A 60 -16.99 6.72 0.45
CA SER A 60 -17.03 5.95 -0.80
C SER A 60 -17.14 6.91 -1.99
N LEU A 61 -16.05 7.16 -2.73
CA LEU A 61 -16.04 8.08 -3.89
C LEU A 61 -15.27 7.53 -5.09
N ASP A 62 -15.70 7.88 -6.30
CA ASP A 62 -14.90 7.66 -7.50
C ASP A 62 -14.01 8.88 -7.77
N ALA A 63 -12.71 8.72 -7.55
CA ALA A 63 -11.75 9.82 -7.73
C ALA A 63 -11.58 10.22 -9.20
N THR A 64 -12.03 9.41 -10.17
CA THR A 64 -12.02 9.80 -11.59
C THR A 64 -13.17 10.76 -11.93
N ASP A 65 -14.26 10.75 -11.16
CA ASP A 65 -15.37 11.71 -11.30
C ASP A 65 -15.09 12.95 -10.42
N SER A 66 -14.82 14.08 -11.06
CA SER A 66 -14.53 15.35 -10.39
C SER A 66 -15.73 15.90 -9.60
N LYS A 67 -16.96 15.63 -10.05
CA LYS A 67 -18.21 16.05 -9.40
C LYS A 67 -18.50 15.18 -8.18
N ASP A 68 -18.33 13.86 -8.28
CA ASP A 68 -18.46 12.94 -7.15
C ASP A 68 -17.41 13.25 -6.07
N THR A 69 -16.15 13.44 -6.49
CA THR A 69 -15.04 13.83 -5.62
C THR A 69 -15.32 15.16 -4.91
N HIS A 70 -15.77 16.19 -5.64
CA HIS A 70 -16.14 17.47 -5.05
C HIS A 70 -17.28 17.34 -4.04
N ASN A 71 -18.40 16.70 -4.42
CA ASN A 71 -19.57 16.59 -3.55
C ASN A 71 -19.27 15.87 -2.23
N LYS A 72 -18.34 14.91 -2.24
CA LYS A 72 -18.00 14.09 -1.07
C LYS A 72 -16.85 14.63 -0.23
N LEU A 73 -15.91 15.39 -0.80
CA LEU A 73 -14.78 15.96 -0.07
C LEU A 73 -14.94 17.43 0.32
N ALA A 74 -15.75 18.22 -0.40
CA ALA A 74 -16.00 19.63 -0.05
C ALA A 74 -16.54 19.85 1.37
N PRO A 75 -17.36 18.95 1.98
CA PRO A 75 -17.78 19.10 3.38
C PRO A 75 -16.64 19.05 4.40
N ILE A 76 -15.51 18.40 4.08
CA ILE A 76 -14.37 18.18 5.00
C ILE A 76 -13.08 18.89 4.56
N SER A 77 -13.06 19.53 3.39
CA SER A 77 -11.84 20.11 2.80
C SER A 77 -11.18 21.20 3.67
N ARG A 78 -11.97 21.87 4.50
CA ARG A 78 -11.51 22.91 5.44
C ARG A 78 -10.86 22.39 6.72
N GLU A 79 -10.93 21.09 7.01
CA GLU A 79 -10.27 20.50 8.17
C GLU A 79 -9.17 19.49 7.83
N VAL A 80 -9.18 18.89 6.63
CA VAL A 80 -8.11 17.98 6.18
C VAL A 80 -6.77 18.70 6.17
N THR A 81 -5.84 18.27 7.02
CA THR A 81 -4.49 18.85 7.13
C THR A 81 -3.43 18.01 6.42
N HIS A 82 -3.64 16.70 6.29
CA HIS A 82 -2.68 15.80 5.67
C HIS A 82 -3.38 14.82 4.72
N VAL A 83 -2.91 14.72 3.49
CA VAL A 83 -3.33 13.67 2.55
C VAL A 83 -2.28 12.57 2.55
N PHE A 84 -2.73 11.32 2.68
CA PHE A 84 -1.91 10.14 2.48
C PHE A 84 -2.45 9.38 1.26
N TRP A 85 -1.77 9.54 0.14
CA TRP A 85 -2.13 8.92 -1.13
C TRP A 85 -1.47 7.57 -1.27
N VAL A 86 -2.26 6.51 -1.04
CA VAL A 86 -1.85 5.09 -1.13
C VAL A 86 -2.75 4.32 -2.10
N ALA A 87 -3.29 5.02 -3.10
CA ALA A 87 -4.17 4.49 -4.14
C ALA A 87 -3.50 4.48 -5.51
N LEU A 88 -3.77 3.42 -6.28
CA LEU A 88 -3.35 3.24 -7.66
C LEU A 88 -4.45 2.48 -8.41
N GLN A 89 -4.80 2.90 -9.62
CA GLN A 89 -5.42 2.00 -10.61
C GLN A 89 -4.30 1.37 -11.43
N ALA A 90 -4.16 0.04 -11.30
CA ALA A 90 -3.29 -0.76 -12.15
C ALA A 90 -4.01 -1.04 -13.47
N LEU A 91 -3.38 -0.66 -14.57
CA LEU A 91 -3.82 -0.86 -15.95
C LEU A 91 -2.58 -1.26 -16.77
N ASP A 92 -2.78 -2.08 -17.80
CA ASP A 92 -1.67 -2.61 -18.61
C ASP A 92 -1.03 -1.55 -19.52
N ASN A 93 -1.82 -0.54 -19.93
CA ASN A 93 -1.35 0.56 -20.76
C ASN A 93 -0.88 1.75 -19.90
N GLU A 94 0.39 2.14 -20.06
CA GLU A 94 1.04 3.20 -19.26
C GLU A 94 0.43 4.60 -19.47
N GLU A 95 -0.05 4.94 -20.67
CA GLU A 95 -0.67 6.23 -20.98
C GLU A 95 -2.04 6.37 -20.30
N GLN A 96 -2.86 5.32 -20.37
CA GLN A 96 -4.14 5.23 -19.66
C GLN A 96 -3.92 5.23 -18.14
N LYS A 97 -2.93 4.46 -17.66
CA LYS A 97 -2.52 4.44 -16.25
C LYS A 97 -2.12 5.83 -15.76
N THR A 98 -1.31 6.55 -16.53
CA THR A 98 -0.89 7.93 -16.24
C THR A 98 -2.07 8.88 -16.21
N THR A 99 -2.93 8.82 -17.23
CA THR A 99 -4.13 9.68 -17.36
C THR A 99 -5.10 9.48 -16.20
N ILE A 100 -5.42 8.22 -15.86
CA ILE A 100 -6.39 7.90 -14.80
C ILE A 100 -5.83 8.24 -13.41
N ASN A 101 -4.59 7.85 -13.11
CA ASN A 101 -4.02 8.10 -11.78
C ASN A 101 -3.71 9.59 -11.54
N SER A 102 -3.29 10.33 -12.57
CA SER A 102 -3.15 11.80 -12.46
C SER A 102 -4.50 12.48 -12.29
N THR A 103 -5.52 12.08 -13.05
CA THR A 103 -6.91 12.59 -12.90
C THR A 103 -7.43 12.38 -11.48
N MET A 104 -7.25 11.17 -10.92
CA MET A 104 -7.64 10.87 -9.53
C MET A 104 -6.95 11.81 -8.53
N LEU A 105 -5.64 11.99 -8.64
CA LEU A 105 -4.87 12.84 -7.73
C LEU A 105 -5.28 14.32 -7.87
N VAL A 106 -5.40 14.81 -9.10
CA VAL A 106 -5.80 16.19 -9.41
C VAL A 106 -7.20 16.49 -8.90
N ASN A 107 -8.18 15.61 -9.10
CA ASN A 107 -9.55 15.80 -8.62
C ASN A 107 -9.61 15.96 -7.09
N VAL A 108 -8.90 15.10 -6.34
CA VAL A 108 -8.85 15.18 -4.88
C VAL A 108 -8.10 16.43 -4.41
N LEU A 109 -6.92 16.72 -4.97
CA LEU A 109 -6.12 17.88 -4.57
C LEU A 109 -6.81 19.20 -4.89
N ASN A 110 -7.50 19.31 -6.04
CA ASN A 110 -8.28 20.50 -6.38
C ASN A 110 -9.30 20.81 -5.26
N VAL A 111 -10.12 19.84 -4.84
CA VAL A 111 -11.15 20.07 -3.80
C VAL A 111 -10.56 20.49 -2.44
N LEU A 112 -9.33 20.06 -2.13
CA LEU A 112 -8.66 20.40 -0.87
C LEU A 112 -7.88 21.72 -0.93
N VAL A 113 -7.39 22.12 -2.10
CA VAL A 113 -6.61 23.36 -2.31
C VAL A 113 -7.52 24.53 -2.68
N THR A 114 -8.47 24.34 -3.61
CA THR A 114 -9.40 25.38 -4.07
C THR A 114 -10.59 25.53 -3.12
N SER A 115 -10.33 26.11 -1.94
CA SER A 115 -11.39 26.64 -1.07
C SER A 115 -11.85 28.01 -1.62
N PRO A 116 -13.16 28.35 -1.62
CA PRO A 116 -13.70 29.58 -2.23
C PRO A 116 -13.33 30.89 -1.50
N SER A 117 -12.32 30.86 -0.63
CA SER A 117 -11.78 32.03 0.07
C SER A 117 -10.26 31.93 0.10
N PRO A 118 -9.51 32.98 -0.32
CA PRO A 118 -8.05 32.97 -0.27
C PRO A 118 -7.55 32.66 1.15
N GLY A 119 -6.62 31.71 1.28
CA GLY A 119 -6.05 31.28 2.56
C GLY A 119 -6.90 30.29 3.38
N ALA A 120 -8.02 29.78 2.85
CA ALA A 120 -8.95 28.93 3.60
C ALA A 120 -8.76 27.40 3.40
N SER A 121 -7.60 26.95 2.93
CA SER A 121 -7.24 25.51 2.95
C SER A 121 -6.49 25.19 4.23
N ALA A 122 -6.87 24.11 4.91
CA ALA A 122 -6.15 23.58 6.08
C ALA A 122 -5.00 22.64 5.69
N LEU A 123 -4.85 22.31 4.40
CA LEU A 123 -3.89 21.33 3.91
C LEU A 123 -2.44 21.80 4.15
N ARG A 124 -1.67 21.00 4.88
CA ARG A 124 -0.27 21.26 5.26
C ARG A 124 0.72 20.35 4.56
N HIS A 125 0.30 19.13 4.19
CA HIS A 125 1.16 18.12 3.60
C HIS A 125 0.38 17.14 2.71
N VAL A 126 1.00 16.72 1.61
CA VAL A 126 0.52 15.63 0.76
C VAL A 126 1.64 14.61 0.68
N ASN A 127 1.38 13.41 1.18
CA ASN A 127 2.30 12.29 1.09
C ASN A 127 1.84 11.34 -0.03
N LEU A 128 2.71 11.07 -1.00
CA LEU A 128 2.41 10.28 -2.18
C LEU A 128 3.22 8.98 -2.19
N GLN A 129 2.54 7.84 -2.10
CA GLN A 129 3.17 6.54 -2.27
C GLN A 129 3.26 6.19 -3.76
N THR A 130 4.47 5.93 -4.24
CA THR A 130 4.74 5.35 -5.57
C THR A 130 5.31 3.94 -5.41
N GLY A 131 6.51 3.64 -5.92
CA GLY A 131 7.17 2.35 -5.76
C GLY A 131 8.40 2.18 -6.65
N THR A 132 8.96 0.98 -6.59
CA THR A 132 10.22 0.53 -7.22
C THR A 132 10.26 0.77 -8.75
N GLN A 133 9.09 0.74 -9.39
CA GLN A 133 8.89 1.03 -10.82
C GLN A 133 9.40 2.41 -11.25
N HIS A 134 9.57 3.36 -10.31
CA HIS A 134 10.20 4.65 -10.61
C HIS A 134 11.65 4.52 -11.12
N TYR A 135 12.38 3.50 -10.65
CA TYR A 135 13.75 3.19 -11.06
C TYR A 135 13.81 2.12 -12.13
N MET A 136 12.84 1.20 -12.11
CA MET A 136 12.82 0.00 -12.95
C MET A 136 12.12 0.19 -14.30
N GLY A 137 11.29 1.23 -14.43
CA GLY A 137 10.34 1.37 -15.53
C GLY A 137 9.13 0.43 -15.38
N PRO A 138 8.27 0.34 -16.41
CA PRO A 138 7.15 -0.59 -16.46
C PRO A 138 7.61 -2.05 -16.44
N LEU A 139 6.89 -2.92 -15.72
CA LEU A 139 7.29 -4.33 -15.55
C LEU A 139 7.40 -5.12 -16.86
N HIS A 140 6.68 -4.68 -17.91
CA HIS A 140 6.71 -5.30 -19.24
C HIS A 140 7.94 -4.88 -20.07
N GLU A 141 8.67 -3.83 -19.70
CA GLU A 141 9.89 -3.36 -20.40
C GLU A 141 11.19 -3.87 -19.75
N LEU A 142 11.09 -4.55 -18.61
CA LEU A 142 12.23 -4.98 -17.79
C LEU A 142 13.25 -5.89 -18.49
N SER A 143 12.85 -6.62 -19.53
CA SER A 143 13.76 -7.44 -20.34
C SER A 143 14.72 -6.60 -21.21
N ALA A 144 14.39 -5.33 -21.49
CA ALA A 144 15.16 -4.45 -22.37
C ALA A 144 16.04 -3.42 -21.65
N LEU A 145 15.76 -3.12 -20.37
CA LEU A 145 16.33 -1.97 -19.64
C LEU A 145 17.42 -2.34 -18.60
N SER A 146 17.87 -3.60 -18.57
CA SER A 146 18.71 -4.15 -17.49
C SER A 146 20.12 -3.53 -17.33
N SER A 147 20.57 -2.67 -18.25
CA SER A 147 21.94 -2.12 -18.28
C SER A 147 22.13 -0.73 -17.64
N HIS A 148 21.07 -0.02 -17.22
CA HIS A 148 21.17 1.41 -16.85
C HIS A 148 20.47 1.83 -15.54
N LEU A 149 20.15 0.89 -14.64
CA LEU A 149 19.29 1.15 -13.48
C LEU A 149 20.08 1.43 -12.17
N VAL A 150 19.65 2.44 -11.41
CA VAL A 150 20.19 2.82 -10.09
C VAL A 150 19.10 2.59 -9.01
N PRO A 151 19.20 1.57 -8.10
CA PRO A 151 18.02 0.94 -7.46
C PRO A 151 17.77 1.20 -5.95
N HIS A 152 16.52 1.49 -5.51
CA HIS A 152 16.17 2.21 -4.25
C HIS A 152 14.61 2.10 -3.81
N ASP A 153 14.16 1.65 -2.59
CA ASP A 153 12.76 1.11 -2.25
C ASP A 153 12.24 1.19 -0.74
N PRO A 154 10.95 0.86 -0.33
CA PRO A 154 10.20 1.19 0.98
C PRO A 154 9.81 0.16 2.15
N PRO A 155 9.33 0.59 3.38
CA PRO A 155 7.97 0.39 3.96
C PRO A 155 7.41 1.37 5.06
N PHE A 156 6.13 1.22 5.36
CA PHE A 156 5.13 2.30 5.56
C PHE A 156 5.13 3.18 6.83
N GLN A 157 5.95 2.97 7.88
CA GLN A 157 5.96 3.91 9.02
C GLN A 157 6.47 5.32 8.62
N GLN A 158 7.27 5.37 7.55
CA GLN A 158 7.89 6.60 7.06
C GLN A 158 6.88 7.63 6.54
N HIS A 159 5.64 7.24 6.20
CA HIS A 159 4.59 8.20 5.82
C HIS A 159 4.27 9.19 6.95
N ILE A 160 4.09 8.70 8.18
CA ILE A 160 3.77 9.55 9.34
C ILE A 160 4.98 10.42 9.72
N TRP A 161 6.18 9.84 9.69
CA TRP A 161 7.42 10.59 9.92
C TRP A 161 7.59 11.73 8.91
N ALA A 162 7.45 11.47 7.61
CA ALA A 162 7.60 12.49 6.57
C ALA A 162 6.52 13.58 6.63
N ALA A 163 5.31 13.22 7.08
CA ALA A 163 4.22 14.16 7.31
C ALA A 163 4.46 15.10 8.51
N THR A 164 5.23 14.66 9.52
CA THR A 164 5.37 15.36 10.81
C THR A 164 6.77 15.90 11.10
N THR A 165 7.74 15.64 10.24
CA THR A 165 9.15 16.06 10.40
C THR A 165 9.52 17.13 9.40
N ASP A 166 9.94 18.30 9.88
CA ASP A 166 10.22 19.47 9.02
C ASP A 166 11.35 19.23 8.00
N SER A 167 12.41 18.50 8.38
CA SER A 167 13.51 18.16 7.48
C SER A 167 13.08 17.22 6.35
N ALA A 168 12.00 16.45 6.51
CA ALA A 168 11.49 15.51 5.52
C ALA A 168 10.59 16.16 4.45
N LYS A 169 10.30 17.46 4.56
CA LYS A 169 9.45 18.19 3.59
C LYS A 169 10.12 18.28 2.22
N ASN A 170 9.29 18.16 1.17
CA ASN A 170 9.69 18.27 -0.24
C ASN A 170 10.80 17.28 -0.66
N GLN A 171 10.77 16.06 -0.11
CA GLN A 171 11.72 15.00 -0.41
C GLN A 171 11.02 13.72 -0.91
N ALA A 172 11.62 13.08 -1.91
CA ALA A 172 11.36 11.66 -2.19
C ALA A 172 12.27 10.79 -1.32
N PHE A 173 11.73 9.69 -0.78
CA PHE A 173 12.48 8.76 0.05
C PHE A 173 12.20 7.30 -0.33
N ASN A 174 13.29 6.56 -0.48
CA ASN A 174 13.34 5.13 -0.19
C ASN A 174 13.06 4.92 1.29
N CYS A 175 12.82 3.69 1.70
CA CYS A 175 12.17 3.47 2.97
C CYS A 175 12.42 2.04 3.57
N THR A 176 12.99 1.08 2.80
CA THR A 176 13.17 -0.40 2.97
C THR A 176 13.25 -1.00 4.38
N ASN A 177 12.73 -2.26 4.55
CA ASN A 177 12.77 -3.06 5.79
C ASN A 177 14.12 -2.98 6.53
N GLY A 178 15.21 -2.80 5.78
CA GLY A 178 16.53 -2.45 6.28
C GLY A 178 17.49 -3.63 6.31
N ASP A 179 16.99 -4.82 5.97
CA ASP A 179 17.70 -6.08 5.82
C ASP A 179 17.60 -6.64 4.38
N PHE A 180 18.20 -7.80 4.16
CA PHE A 180 18.17 -8.53 2.88
C PHE A 180 17.83 -10.00 3.13
N PHE A 181 17.19 -10.64 2.16
CA PHE A 181 16.83 -12.06 2.22
C PHE A 181 17.13 -12.76 0.88
N THR A 182 17.09 -14.09 0.87
CA THR A 182 17.05 -14.89 -0.36
C THR A 182 15.72 -15.63 -0.44
N TRP A 183 15.17 -15.81 -1.65
CA TRP A 183 13.91 -16.54 -1.86
C TRP A 183 13.93 -17.94 -1.24
N LYS A 184 15.05 -18.66 -1.37
CA LYS A 184 15.28 -19.98 -0.74
C LYS A 184 15.13 -19.98 0.79
N SER A 185 15.53 -18.89 1.46
CA SER A 185 15.36 -18.74 2.91
C SER A 185 13.94 -18.31 3.27
N MET A 186 13.35 -17.38 2.50
CA MET A 186 11.99 -16.93 2.70
C MET A 186 10.96 -18.06 2.52
N TRP A 187 11.16 -18.93 1.53
CA TRP A 187 10.28 -20.07 1.25
C TRP A 187 10.22 -21.07 2.41
N LYS A 188 11.34 -21.30 3.12
CA LYS A 188 11.37 -22.12 4.34
C LYS A 188 10.52 -21.52 5.46
N VAL A 189 10.58 -20.20 5.65
CA VAL A 189 9.78 -19.48 6.65
C VAL A 189 8.30 -19.52 6.28
N LEU A 190 7.96 -19.34 4.99
CA LEU A 190 6.60 -19.41 4.48
C LEU A 190 6.00 -20.82 4.66
N ALA A 191 6.70 -21.87 4.22
CA ALA A 191 6.27 -23.26 4.35
C ALA A 191 5.99 -23.63 5.82
N LYS A 192 6.93 -23.29 6.72
CA LYS A 192 6.76 -23.49 8.18
C LYS A 192 5.54 -22.73 8.74
N SER A 193 5.31 -21.49 8.30
CA SER A 193 4.21 -20.63 8.81
C SER A 193 2.83 -21.06 8.31
N LEU A 194 2.77 -21.63 7.10
CA LEU A 194 1.59 -22.25 6.51
C LEU A 194 1.41 -23.72 6.94
N ARG A 195 2.39 -24.32 7.62
CA ARG A 195 2.42 -25.74 8.06
C ARG A 195 2.36 -26.73 6.89
N VAL A 196 3.03 -26.39 5.79
CA VAL A 196 3.21 -27.26 4.62
C VAL A 196 4.65 -27.75 4.52
N GLU A 197 4.87 -28.83 3.78
CA GLU A 197 6.20 -29.35 3.50
C GLU A 197 7.03 -28.34 2.68
N PHE A 198 8.32 -28.23 2.99
CA PHE A 198 9.26 -27.44 2.18
C PHE A 198 9.80 -28.32 1.05
N VAL A 199 9.41 -27.99 -0.18
CA VAL A 199 10.01 -28.55 -1.40
C VAL A 199 11.09 -27.59 -1.89
N PRO A 200 12.35 -28.04 -2.13
CA PRO A 200 13.38 -27.21 -2.74
C PRO A 200 13.06 -26.92 -4.21
N PHE A 201 13.49 -25.76 -4.71
CA PHE A 201 13.43 -25.46 -6.15
C PHE A 201 14.52 -26.22 -6.90
N GLU A 202 14.18 -26.81 -8.04
CA GLU A 202 15.10 -27.48 -8.95
C GLU A 202 15.45 -26.55 -10.12
N GLU A 203 16.73 -26.18 -10.26
CA GLU A 203 17.20 -25.15 -11.21
C GLU A 203 17.05 -25.55 -12.69
N SER A 204 16.76 -26.82 -12.99
CA SER A 204 16.59 -27.35 -14.34
C SER A 204 15.14 -27.35 -14.85
N GLY A 205 14.16 -26.88 -14.05
CA GLY A 205 12.74 -26.89 -14.41
C GLY A 205 12.18 -25.50 -14.73
N GLU A 206 11.40 -25.40 -15.82
CA GLU A 206 10.49 -24.26 -15.99
C GLU A 206 9.33 -24.36 -14.98
N PHE A 207 8.98 -23.25 -14.32
CA PHE A 207 7.93 -23.21 -13.30
C PHE A 207 6.82 -22.21 -13.67
N ASP A 208 5.83 -22.68 -14.44
CA ASP A 208 4.64 -21.88 -14.75
C ASP A 208 3.68 -21.78 -13.55
N PHE A 209 3.95 -20.80 -12.69
CA PHE A 209 3.08 -20.45 -11.56
C PHE A 209 1.69 -19.95 -12.00
N VAL A 210 1.56 -19.36 -13.20
CA VAL A 210 0.28 -18.82 -13.68
C VAL A 210 -0.63 -19.96 -14.11
N GLY A 211 -0.13 -20.90 -14.92
CA GLY A 211 -0.82 -22.14 -15.28
C GLY A 211 -1.20 -22.98 -14.07
N LEU A 212 -0.31 -23.12 -13.08
CA LEU A 212 -0.59 -23.85 -11.84
C LEU A 212 -1.80 -23.30 -11.07
N MET A 213 -2.01 -21.97 -11.11
CA MET A 213 -3.08 -21.27 -10.38
C MET A 213 -4.39 -21.10 -11.17
N LYS A 214 -4.33 -21.18 -12.50
CA LYS A 214 -5.43 -20.87 -13.44
C LYS A 214 -6.79 -21.47 -13.05
N ASP A 215 -6.82 -22.77 -12.73
CA ASP A 215 -8.07 -23.51 -12.48
C ASP A 215 -8.36 -23.72 -10.98
N LYS A 216 -7.66 -23.02 -10.08
CA LYS A 216 -7.79 -23.18 -8.61
C LYS A 216 -8.95 -22.41 -7.99
N GLY A 217 -9.72 -21.64 -8.76
CA GLY A 217 -10.86 -20.86 -8.26
C GLY A 217 -11.91 -21.69 -7.50
N LYS A 218 -12.27 -22.88 -8.02
CA LYS A 218 -13.23 -23.79 -7.34
C LYS A 218 -12.67 -24.35 -6.03
N VAL A 219 -11.38 -24.71 -6.02
CA VAL A 219 -10.68 -25.18 -4.81
C VAL A 219 -10.64 -24.07 -3.75
N TRP A 220 -10.49 -22.81 -4.17
CA TRP A 220 -10.59 -21.68 -3.26
C TRP A 220 -12.00 -21.49 -2.67
N ASP A 221 -13.05 -21.58 -3.50
CA ASP A 221 -14.44 -21.53 -3.03
C ASP A 221 -14.72 -22.62 -1.97
N GLU A 222 -14.26 -23.85 -2.19
CA GLU A 222 -14.35 -24.96 -1.21
C GLU A 222 -13.59 -24.67 0.09
N ILE A 223 -12.40 -24.07 0.03
CA ILE A 223 -11.62 -23.66 1.21
C ILE A 223 -12.37 -22.57 2.00
N VAL A 224 -12.95 -21.59 1.30
CA VAL A 224 -13.72 -20.50 1.91
C VAL A 224 -14.93 -21.03 2.67
N GLU A 225 -15.69 -21.94 2.07
CA GLU A 225 -16.84 -22.57 2.73
C GLU A 225 -16.43 -23.44 3.92
N LYS A 226 -15.46 -24.34 3.71
CA LYS A 226 -14.99 -25.30 4.73
C LYS A 226 -14.43 -24.63 5.99
N HIS A 227 -13.72 -23.51 5.83
CA HIS A 227 -13.07 -22.80 6.94
C HIS A 227 -13.87 -21.59 7.43
N GLY A 228 -15.05 -21.30 6.86
CA GLY A 228 -15.89 -20.16 7.24
C GLY A 228 -15.18 -18.82 7.05
N LEU A 229 -14.43 -18.69 5.95
CA LEU A 229 -13.64 -17.52 5.60
C LEU A 229 -14.52 -16.36 5.11
N TYR A 230 -13.93 -15.18 4.98
CA TYR A 230 -14.55 -14.08 4.25
C TYR A 230 -14.74 -14.50 2.79
N LYS A 231 -15.91 -14.22 2.21
CA LYS A 231 -16.23 -14.60 0.82
C LYS A 231 -15.41 -13.74 -0.15
N THR A 232 -14.32 -14.29 -0.66
CA THR A 232 -13.47 -13.73 -1.71
C THR A 232 -13.42 -14.68 -2.90
N LYS A 233 -13.18 -14.14 -4.09
CA LYS A 233 -12.67 -14.92 -5.22
C LYS A 233 -11.15 -14.91 -5.24
N LEU A 234 -10.55 -15.96 -5.80
CA LEU A 234 -9.10 -16.19 -5.75
C LEU A 234 -8.31 -15.07 -6.44
N ASP A 235 -8.85 -14.54 -7.53
CA ASP A 235 -8.36 -13.40 -8.31
C ASP A 235 -8.53 -12.04 -7.58
N GLU A 236 -9.40 -11.94 -6.57
CA GLU A 236 -9.50 -10.73 -5.72
C GLU A 236 -8.38 -10.64 -4.67
N ILE A 237 -7.76 -11.78 -4.32
CA ILE A 237 -6.76 -11.90 -3.23
C ILE A 237 -5.39 -12.40 -3.68
N SER A 238 -5.21 -12.74 -4.95
CA SER A 238 -3.95 -13.23 -5.49
C SER A 238 -3.58 -12.52 -6.79
N CYS A 239 -2.28 -12.27 -6.97
CA CYS A 239 -1.71 -11.63 -8.16
C CYS A 239 -0.69 -12.56 -8.80
N SER A 240 -1.15 -13.69 -9.35
CA SER A 240 -0.29 -14.77 -9.88
C SER A 240 0.67 -14.29 -10.96
N VAL A 241 0.22 -13.42 -11.86
CA VAL A 241 1.06 -12.79 -12.90
C VAL A 241 2.18 -11.97 -12.27
N ALA A 242 1.86 -11.07 -11.33
CA ALA A 242 2.86 -10.22 -10.66
C ALA A 242 3.88 -11.03 -9.85
N LEU A 243 3.44 -12.09 -9.15
CA LEU A 243 4.36 -12.99 -8.45
C LEU A 243 5.25 -13.75 -9.44
N SER A 244 4.70 -14.24 -10.56
CA SER A 244 5.48 -14.89 -11.61
C SER A 244 6.56 -13.94 -12.16
N THR A 245 6.21 -12.69 -12.50
CA THR A 245 7.18 -11.69 -12.95
C THR A 245 8.32 -11.49 -11.95
N VAL A 246 8.02 -11.36 -10.65
CA VAL A 246 9.03 -11.16 -9.60
C VAL A 246 9.91 -12.40 -9.38
N LEU A 247 9.36 -13.61 -9.49
CA LEU A 247 10.13 -14.85 -9.38
C LEU A 247 11.08 -15.08 -10.56
N HIS A 248 10.81 -14.48 -11.73
CA HIS A 248 11.65 -14.56 -12.92
C HIS A 248 12.70 -13.42 -13.01
N PHE A 249 12.83 -12.57 -11.99
CA PHE A 249 13.93 -11.59 -11.97
C PHE A 249 15.28 -12.29 -11.84
N THR A 250 16.15 -12.07 -12.84
CA THR A 250 17.54 -12.56 -12.87
C THR A 250 18.49 -11.77 -11.98
N PHE A 251 17.97 -10.78 -11.26
CA PHE A 251 18.69 -9.91 -10.33
C PHE A 251 17.91 -9.78 -9.01
N GLN A 252 18.62 -9.52 -7.92
CA GLN A 252 17.98 -9.15 -6.66
C GLN A 252 17.79 -7.63 -6.61
N HIS A 253 16.54 -7.16 -6.66
CA HIS A 253 16.28 -5.74 -6.41
C HIS A 253 16.55 -5.43 -4.93
N VAL A 254 17.47 -4.49 -4.68
CA VAL A 254 17.92 -4.05 -3.36
C VAL A 254 17.99 -2.54 -3.33
N SER A 255 18.03 -1.96 -2.13
CA SER A 255 17.52 -0.61 -1.97
C SER A 255 17.97 0.10 -0.71
N SER A 256 18.56 1.28 -0.88
CA SER A 256 19.28 1.98 0.18
C SER A 256 18.35 2.74 1.12
N MET A 257 18.57 2.56 2.42
CA MET A 257 17.95 3.34 3.49
C MET A 257 18.78 4.51 4.01
N THR A 258 19.93 4.79 3.38
CA THR A 258 20.87 5.81 3.85
C THR A 258 20.22 7.19 3.95
N LYS A 259 19.56 7.69 2.89
CA LYS A 259 18.91 9.00 2.90
C LYS A 259 17.88 9.14 4.04
N SER A 260 17.07 8.12 4.27
CA SER A 260 16.07 8.13 5.34
C SER A 260 16.72 8.22 6.71
N ARG A 261 17.79 7.46 6.94
CA ARG A 261 18.59 7.47 8.19
C ARG A 261 19.30 8.81 8.39
N GLU A 262 19.87 9.40 7.35
CA GLU A 262 20.50 10.73 7.36
C GLU A 262 19.50 11.84 7.73
N PHE A 263 18.23 11.70 7.32
CA PHE A 263 17.14 12.62 7.68
C PHE A 263 16.50 12.30 9.05
N GLY A 264 16.94 11.24 9.74
CA GLY A 264 16.50 10.88 11.09
C GLY A 264 15.48 9.74 11.19
N PHE A 265 15.15 9.05 10.09
CA PHE A 265 14.29 7.87 10.10
C PHE A 265 15.11 6.58 10.24
N PHE A 266 15.04 5.98 11.44
CA PHE A 266 15.73 4.74 11.79
C PHE A 266 14.79 3.52 11.91
N GLY A 267 13.55 3.64 11.42
CA GLY A 267 12.60 2.52 11.40
C GLY A 267 13.10 1.37 10.53
N PHE A 268 12.96 0.14 11.03
CA PHE A 268 13.33 -1.08 10.32
C PHE A 268 12.40 -2.24 10.71
N THR A 269 12.46 -3.35 10.00
CA THR A 269 11.71 -4.58 10.30
C THR A 269 12.50 -5.79 9.82
N ASP A 270 12.66 -6.78 10.70
CA ASP A 270 13.22 -8.08 10.33
C ASP A 270 12.25 -8.81 9.39
N THR A 271 12.69 -9.03 8.15
CA THR A 271 11.87 -9.59 7.08
C THR A 271 11.33 -10.97 7.46
N PHE A 272 12.14 -11.86 8.04
CA PHE A 272 11.70 -13.20 8.40
C PHE A 272 10.74 -13.22 9.58
N LYS A 273 10.91 -12.32 10.57
CA LYS A 273 9.94 -12.14 11.68
C LYS A 273 8.63 -11.50 11.21
N SER A 274 8.64 -10.70 10.13
CA SER A 274 7.43 -10.07 9.60
C SER A 274 6.45 -11.08 8.97
N ILE A 275 6.96 -12.15 8.34
CA ILE A 275 6.15 -13.11 7.57
C ILE A 275 5.07 -13.81 8.43
N PRO A 276 5.39 -14.42 9.59
CA PRO A 276 4.37 -14.98 10.48
C PRO A 276 3.34 -13.94 10.94
N VAL A 277 3.76 -12.70 11.20
CA VAL A 277 2.85 -11.62 11.64
C VAL A 277 1.82 -11.27 10.57
N TRP A 278 2.23 -11.20 9.30
CA TRP A 278 1.31 -10.97 8.18
C TRP A 278 0.39 -12.17 7.92
N ILE A 279 0.89 -13.40 8.02
CA ILE A 279 0.09 -14.63 7.88
C ILE A 279 -0.98 -14.70 8.99
N ASP A 280 -0.59 -14.49 10.25
CA ASP A 280 -1.53 -14.52 11.38
C ASP A 280 -2.52 -13.35 11.34
N ARG A 281 -2.17 -12.22 10.71
CA ARG A 281 -3.10 -11.13 10.42
C ARG A 281 -4.17 -11.58 9.41
N LEU A 282 -3.78 -12.22 8.30
CA LEU A 282 -4.71 -12.76 7.31
C LEU A 282 -5.64 -13.83 7.91
N ARG A 283 -5.14 -14.67 8.83
CA ARG A 283 -5.95 -15.61 9.62
C ARG A 283 -6.97 -14.91 10.51
N LYS A 284 -6.55 -13.90 11.28
CA LYS A 284 -7.45 -13.10 12.14
C LYS A 284 -8.54 -12.38 11.34
N MET A 285 -8.22 -11.93 10.13
CA MET A 285 -9.16 -11.34 9.17
C MET A 285 -10.02 -12.39 8.44
N LYS A 286 -9.82 -13.69 8.71
CA LYS A 286 -10.45 -14.81 8.01
C LYS A 286 -10.30 -14.76 6.48
N ILE A 287 -9.15 -14.30 5.98
CA ILE A 287 -8.82 -14.34 4.55
C ILE A 287 -8.19 -15.69 4.17
N ILE A 288 -7.48 -16.32 5.11
CA ILE A 288 -6.88 -17.66 4.96
C ILE A 288 -7.12 -18.51 6.23
N PRO A 289 -6.98 -19.85 6.17
CA PRO A 289 -7.05 -20.75 7.33
C PRO A 289 -5.91 -20.57 8.37
#